data_AF-A0A6N7HKQ7-F1
#
_entry.id   AF-A0A6N7HKQ7-F1
#
_cell.length_a   1.000
_cell.length_b   1.000
_cell.length_c   1.000
_cell.angle_alpha   90.00
_cell.angle_beta   90.00
_cell.angle_gamma   90.00
#
_symmetry.space_group_name_H-M   'P 1'
#
loop_
_entity.id
_entity.type
_entity.pdbx_description
1 polymer ?
#
loop_
_entity_poly.entity_id
_entity_poly.type
_entity_poly.pdbx_seq_one_letter_code
_entity_poly.pdbx_strand_id
1 'polypeptide(L)'
;MIVVWSVPWGADITGSPAGSRRPAESSAEGAEVTGPSLPPQIVPSGQSGRFGTQQLDLEVRVNGITASPAAQGYRWVRAEVTVTLVSGDHDLTEATPMRLVDDRGQRILPVRAGPAGQDGCTAPLPTVAIGESRTECQLFLVPDATPITGVMYDDFAGTEVNRGGFVVSAELPATGPTELPGVVGEVGEPDREVDLGRGRFGVRVDEVIEKPSPYLTEDSRPMNGGRYVVVRMTVTPSGDTEFRAEDFTLVRLLDDRGLLVPEERLTPAKLVNCPPGQQVPPGESATACLVLTVGAETPVAGIAYVGETAHDATSWTTWRLGG
;
A
#
# COMPACT_ATOMS: atom_id res chain seq x y z
N MET A 1 -10.63 -43.77 24.12
CA MET A 1 -11.84 -44.21 23.38
C MET A 1 -12.11 -43.14 22.34
N ILE A 2 -11.78 -43.42 21.09
CA ILE A 2 -11.81 -42.47 19.98
C ILE A 2 -13.09 -42.76 19.20
N VAL A 3 -13.98 -41.78 19.11
CA VAL A 3 -15.22 -41.87 18.32
C VAL A 3 -14.99 -41.13 17.02
N VAL A 4 -14.88 -41.89 15.94
CA VAL A 4 -14.81 -41.41 14.55
C VAL A 4 -16.24 -41.35 14.03
N TRP A 5 -16.69 -40.19 13.53
CA TRP A 5 -17.93 -40.08 12.78
C TRP A 5 -17.62 -39.98 11.29
N SER A 6 -18.18 -40.92 10.53
CA SER A 6 -18.22 -40.95 9.06
C SER A 6 -19.66 -40.66 8.65
N VAL A 7 -19.88 -39.76 7.69
CA VAL A 7 -21.21 -39.52 7.10
C VAL A 7 -21.21 -40.07 5.68
N PRO A 8 -22.18 -40.94 5.30
CA PRO A 8 -22.22 -41.55 3.98
C PRO A 8 -22.90 -40.63 2.95
N TRP A 9 -22.33 -40.61 1.76
CA TRP A 9 -22.97 -40.10 0.55
C TRP A 9 -23.91 -41.14 -0.04
N GLY A 10 -25.04 -40.68 -0.57
CA GLY A 10 -25.83 -41.42 -1.56
C GLY A 10 -27.33 -41.17 -1.47
N ALA A 11 -27.87 -40.46 -2.46
CA ALA A 11 -29.14 -40.83 -3.08
C ALA A 11 -29.24 -40.19 -4.48
N ASP A 12 -29.12 -41.06 -5.48
CA ASP A 12 -29.61 -40.88 -6.84
C ASP A 12 -31.10 -40.49 -6.87
N ILE A 13 -31.46 -39.55 -7.74
CA ILE A 13 -32.81 -39.48 -8.31
C ILE A 13 -32.68 -39.36 -9.83
N THR A 14 -33.04 -40.46 -10.49
CA THR A 14 -33.13 -40.65 -11.94
C THR A 14 -34.51 -40.25 -12.50
N GLY A 15 -34.51 -39.66 -13.71
CA GLY A 15 -35.58 -39.76 -14.73
C GLY A 15 -36.44 -38.48 -14.96
N SER A 16 -36.12 -37.56 -15.89
CA SER A 16 -36.34 -37.57 -17.38
C SER A 16 -37.65 -36.87 -17.82
N PRO A 17 -37.83 -36.43 -19.09
CA PRO A 17 -37.04 -35.50 -19.91
C PRO A 17 -37.93 -34.45 -20.65
N ALA A 18 -37.32 -33.70 -21.59
CA ALA A 18 -37.90 -32.75 -22.58
C ALA A 18 -38.15 -31.32 -22.05
N GLY A 19 -37.57 -30.25 -22.60
CA GLY A 19 -36.68 -30.04 -23.73
C GLY A 19 -36.80 -28.57 -24.13
N SER A 20 -35.69 -27.86 -24.34
CA SER A 20 -35.57 -26.81 -25.36
C SER A 20 -34.15 -26.28 -25.39
N ARG A 21 -33.61 -26.19 -26.60
CA ARG A 21 -32.24 -25.81 -26.93
C ARG A 21 -31.99 -24.33 -26.63
N ARG A 22 -30.91 -24.03 -25.90
CA ARG A 22 -30.03 -22.88 -26.19
C ARG A 22 -28.57 -23.32 -26.08
N PRO A 23 -27.70 -22.85 -26.98
CA PRO A 23 -26.30 -23.28 -27.05
C PRO A 23 -25.52 -22.79 -25.83
N ALA A 24 -24.56 -23.63 -25.43
CA ALA A 24 -23.62 -23.37 -24.35
C ALA A 24 -22.88 -22.04 -24.57
N GLU A 25 -23.14 -21.06 -23.71
CA GLU A 25 -22.16 -20.05 -23.39
C GLU A 25 -21.08 -20.76 -22.57
N SER A 26 -19.91 -20.94 -23.18
CA SER A 26 -18.71 -21.29 -22.45
C SER A 26 -18.52 -20.22 -21.37
N SER A 27 -18.83 -20.57 -20.13
CA SER A 27 -18.22 -19.90 -18.99
C SER A 27 -16.74 -20.21 -19.11
N ALA A 28 -16.01 -19.30 -19.77
CA ALA A 28 -14.58 -19.20 -19.58
C ALA A 28 -14.42 -18.92 -18.08
N GLU A 29 -14.10 -19.96 -17.32
CA GLU A 29 -13.35 -19.83 -16.08
C GLU A 29 -12.30 -18.76 -16.35
N GLY A 30 -12.40 -17.64 -15.64
CA GLY A 30 -11.34 -16.65 -15.64
C GLY A 30 -10.09 -17.38 -15.22
N ALA A 31 -9.20 -17.64 -16.18
CA ALA A 31 -7.88 -18.16 -15.91
C ALA A 31 -7.25 -17.16 -14.95
N GLU A 32 -7.20 -17.55 -13.68
CA GLU A 32 -6.49 -16.85 -12.63
C GLU A 32 -5.03 -16.84 -13.06
N VAL A 33 -4.58 -15.72 -13.65
CA VAL A 33 -3.21 -15.57 -14.16
C VAL A 33 -2.29 -15.38 -12.95
N THR A 34 -2.01 -16.47 -12.26
CA THR A 34 -1.06 -16.58 -11.14
C THR A 34 0.35 -16.80 -11.69
N GLY A 35 0.85 -15.82 -12.46
CA GLY A 35 2.27 -15.78 -12.82
C GLY A 35 3.06 -15.12 -11.68
N PRO A 36 4.24 -15.65 -11.26
CA PRO A 36 5.09 -14.95 -10.31
C PRO A 36 5.54 -13.61 -10.91
N SER A 37 5.40 -12.54 -10.15
CA SER A 37 5.95 -11.23 -10.50
C SER A 37 7.47 -11.36 -10.66
N LEU A 38 8.00 -10.97 -11.82
CA LEU A 38 9.45 -10.95 -12.02
C LEU A 38 10.07 -9.86 -11.12
N PRO A 39 11.19 -10.16 -10.43
CA PRO A 39 11.89 -9.13 -9.66
C PRO A 39 12.33 -8.00 -10.60
N PRO A 40 12.38 -6.75 -10.10
CA PRO A 40 12.79 -5.65 -10.93
C PRO A 40 14.25 -5.79 -11.35
N GLN A 41 14.58 -5.35 -12.57
CA GLN A 41 15.96 -5.31 -13.03
C GLN A 41 16.74 -4.23 -12.26
N ILE A 42 17.91 -4.57 -11.73
CA ILE A 42 18.80 -3.59 -11.10
C ILE A 42 19.76 -3.02 -12.15
N VAL A 43 19.74 -1.71 -12.30
CA VAL A 43 20.59 -0.94 -13.22
C VAL A 43 21.64 -0.18 -12.40
N PRO A 44 22.94 -0.28 -12.71
CA PRO A 44 23.98 0.47 -12.00
C PRO A 44 23.81 1.99 -12.11
N SER A 45 24.30 2.72 -11.11
CA SER A 45 24.29 4.19 -11.13
C SER A 45 25.01 4.75 -12.37
N GLY A 46 24.43 5.79 -12.97
CA GLY A 46 24.95 6.42 -14.18
C GLY A 46 24.61 5.71 -15.49
N GLN A 47 23.92 4.56 -15.44
CA GLN A 47 23.36 3.90 -16.62
C GLN A 47 21.87 4.21 -16.76
N SER A 48 21.36 4.09 -17.98
CA SER A 48 19.93 4.19 -18.24
C SER A 48 19.26 2.84 -18.05
N GLY A 49 18.12 2.82 -17.36
CA GLY A 49 17.17 1.71 -17.39
C GLY A 49 16.22 1.85 -18.58
N ARG A 50 15.67 0.74 -19.05
CA ARG A 50 14.56 0.76 -20.01
C ARG A 50 13.30 0.18 -19.39
N PHE A 51 12.20 0.90 -19.52
CA PHE A 51 10.87 0.45 -19.12
C PHE A 51 9.99 0.46 -20.35
N GLY A 52 9.46 -0.71 -20.70
CA GLY A 52 8.59 -0.87 -21.85
C GLY A 52 7.29 -1.59 -21.49
N THR A 53 6.16 -0.92 -21.68
CA THR A 53 4.84 -1.57 -21.75
C THR A 53 4.59 -2.06 -23.19
N GLN A 54 3.41 -2.59 -23.49
CA GLN A 54 3.03 -2.90 -24.87
C GLN A 54 2.83 -1.65 -25.73
N GLN A 55 2.65 -0.48 -25.10
CA GLN A 55 2.26 0.77 -25.77
C GLN A 55 3.33 1.87 -25.68
N LEU A 56 4.35 1.67 -24.86
CA LEU A 56 5.33 2.69 -24.48
C LEU A 56 6.69 2.05 -24.23
N ASP A 57 7.78 2.61 -24.76
CA ASP A 57 9.16 2.28 -24.38
C ASP A 57 9.87 3.57 -23.95
N LEU A 58 10.35 3.59 -22.72
CA LEU A 58 11.06 4.69 -22.09
C LEU A 58 12.48 4.25 -21.74
N GLU A 59 13.44 5.11 -22.03
CA GLU A 59 14.76 5.05 -21.43
C GLU A 59 14.83 6.09 -20.31
N VAL A 60 15.25 5.67 -19.13
CA VAL A 60 15.27 6.52 -17.94
C VAL A 60 16.65 6.51 -17.32
N ARG A 61 17.17 7.69 -17.05
CA ARG A 61 18.43 7.90 -16.35
C ARG A 61 18.19 8.67 -15.08
N VAL A 62 18.73 8.20 -13.95
CA VAL A 62 18.77 8.99 -12.72
C VAL A 62 19.90 10.01 -12.83
N ASN A 63 19.53 11.29 -12.75
CA ASN A 63 20.48 12.41 -12.76
C ASN A 63 21.06 12.64 -11.37
N GLY A 64 20.26 12.43 -10.33
CA GLY A 64 20.70 12.49 -8.95
C GLY A 64 19.56 12.39 -7.95
N ILE A 65 19.93 12.11 -6.71
CA ILE A 65 19.06 12.20 -5.55
C ILE A 65 19.70 13.16 -4.55
N THR A 66 18.90 14.07 -4.00
CA THR A 66 19.37 15.07 -3.04
C THR A 66 18.44 15.09 -1.83
N ALA A 67 19.00 15.34 -0.65
CA ALA A 67 18.24 15.47 0.58
C ALA A 67 18.28 16.91 1.10
N SER A 68 17.17 17.34 1.71
CA SER A 68 17.09 18.55 2.52
C SER A 68 16.29 18.28 3.78
N PRO A 69 16.54 18.99 4.89
CA PRO A 69 15.80 18.79 6.14
C PRO A 69 14.29 18.98 5.98
N ALA A 70 13.49 18.19 6.70
CA ALA A 70 12.04 18.37 6.84
C ALA A 70 11.65 18.51 8.32
N ALA A 71 10.37 18.30 8.66
CA ALA A 71 9.92 18.23 10.05
C ALA A 71 10.61 17.09 10.82
N GLN A 72 10.63 17.17 12.15
CA GLN A 72 11.42 16.31 13.04
C GLN A 72 11.38 14.81 12.66
N GLY A 73 12.56 14.23 12.42
CA GLY A 73 12.73 12.81 12.09
C GLY A 73 12.59 12.47 10.61
N TYR A 74 12.34 13.48 9.76
CA TYR A 74 12.16 13.33 8.32
C TYR A 74 13.06 14.29 7.52
N ARG A 75 13.26 13.91 6.26
CA ARG A 75 13.92 14.69 5.24
C ARG A 75 13.14 14.66 3.93
N TRP A 76 13.20 15.77 3.22
CA TRP A 76 12.76 15.82 1.83
C TRP A 76 13.84 15.20 0.96
N VAL A 77 13.48 14.22 0.16
CA VAL A 77 14.33 13.67 -0.88
C VAL A 77 13.77 14.11 -2.23
N ARG A 78 14.61 14.74 -3.04
CA ARG A 78 14.32 15.05 -4.44
C ARG A 78 15.08 14.08 -5.32
N ALA A 79 14.35 13.30 -6.12
CA ALA A 79 14.93 12.51 -7.19
C ALA A 79 14.74 13.25 -8.51
N GLU A 80 15.81 13.35 -9.29
CA GLU A 80 15.80 13.95 -10.62
C GLU A 80 16.23 12.90 -11.65
N VAL A 81 15.48 12.84 -12.74
CA VAL A 81 15.58 11.81 -13.76
C VAL A 81 15.43 12.44 -15.14
N THR A 82 16.10 11.87 -16.13
CA THR A 82 15.84 12.16 -17.53
C THR A 82 15.13 10.98 -18.15
N VAL A 83 13.96 11.24 -18.72
CA VAL A 83 13.15 10.27 -19.44
C VAL A 83 13.25 10.57 -20.93
N THR A 84 13.52 9.56 -21.73
CA THR A 84 13.59 9.60 -23.18
C THR A 84 12.55 8.66 -23.74
N LEU A 85 11.63 9.19 -24.56
CA LEU A 85 10.66 8.35 -25.26
C LEU A 85 11.36 7.60 -26.40
N VAL A 86 11.47 6.28 -26.31
CA VAL A 86 12.11 5.44 -27.33
C VAL A 86 11.11 5.05 -28.41
N SER A 87 9.89 4.69 -28.01
CA SER A 87 8.78 4.39 -28.93
C SER A 87 7.43 4.43 -28.23
N GLY A 88 6.35 4.54 -29.01
CA GLY A 88 4.97 4.58 -28.50
C GLY A 88 4.35 5.98 -28.56
N ASP A 89 3.04 6.04 -28.38
CA ASP A 89 2.27 7.27 -28.19
C ASP A 89 1.74 7.23 -26.75
N HIS A 90 2.29 8.05 -25.88
CA HIS A 90 1.78 8.16 -24.52
C HIS A 90 1.75 9.61 -24.07
N ASP A 91 0.62 9.98 -23.49
CA ASP A 91 0.49 11.28 -22.85
C ASP A 91 1.09 11.16 -21.45
N LEU A 92 2.32 11.66 -21.27
CA LEU A 92 3.01 11.72 -19.98
C LEU A 92 2.45 12.82 -19.06
N THR A 93 1.24 13.30 -19.35
CA THR A 93 0.53 14.28 -18.50
C THR A 93 0.19 13.69 -17.13
N GLU A 94 0.12 12.37 -16.99
CA GLU A 94 0.11 11.72 -15.68
C GLU A 94 1.54 11.54 -15.19
N ALA A 95 1.86 12.12 -14.03
CA ALA A 95 3.19 12.09 -13.43
C ALA A 95 3.71 10.65 -13.34
N THR A 96 4.80 10.39 -14.06
CA THR A 96 5.52 9.11 -14.22
C THR A 96 5.66 8.39 -12.87
N PRO A 97 5.55 7.05 -12.81
CA PRO A 97 5.38 6.33 -11.55
C PRO A 97 6.74 6.08 -10.89
N MET A 98 7.46 7.16 -10.59
CA MET A 98 8.74 7.13 -9.91
C MET A 98 8.53 6.89 -8.42
N ARG A 99 9.28 5.93 -7.89
CA ARG A 99 9.30 5.58 -6.46
C ARG A 99 10.73 5.55 -5.98
N LEU A 100 10.96 5.82 -4.71
CA LEU A 100 12.25 5.47 -4.09
C LEU A 100 12.18 4.05 -3.54
N VAL A 101 13.33 3.40 -3.45
CA VAL A 101 13.51 2.09 -2.83
C VAL A 101 14.55 2.20 -1.74
N ASP A 102 14.27 1.60 -0.59
CA ASP A 102 15.20 1.57 0.55
C ASP A 102 16.04 0.28 0.60
N ASP A 103 16.80 0.10 1.67
CA ASP A 103 17.63 -1.09 1.91
C ASP A 103 16.85 -2.38 2.20
N ARG A 104 15.53 -2.27 2.42
CA ARG A 104 14.62 -3.41 2.63
C ARG A 104 13.76 -3.70 1.40
N GLY A 105 13.96 -2.98 0.30
CA GLY A 105 13.16 -3.10 -0.92
C GLY A 105 11.76 -2.47 -0.81
N GLN A 106 11.50 -1.68 0.24
CA GLN A 106 10.25 -0.97 0.44
C GLN A 106 10.15 0.21 -0.53
N ARG A 107 8.99 0.37 -1.15
CA ARG A 107 8.72 1.45 -2.10
C ARG A 107 8.19 2.67 -1.35
N ILE A 108 8.79 3.83 -1.59
CA ILE A 108 8.38 5.10 -1.02
C ILE A 108 7.71 5.91 -2.12
N LEU A 109 6.49 6.37 -1.86
CA LEU A 109 5.67 7.09 -2.82
C LEU A 109 6.05 8.58 -2.85
N PRO A 110 5.95 9.22 -4.03
CA PRO A 110 6.17 10.65 -4.14
C PRO A 110 5.05 11.44 -3.45
N VAL A 111 5.37 12.67 -3.06
CA VAL A 111 4.41 13.66 -2.54
C VAL A 111 3.97 14.63 -3.64
N ARG A 112 2.72 15.08 -3.58
CA ARG A 112 2.17 16.04 -4.55
C ARG A 112 2.56 17.49 -4.25
N ALA A 113 2.92 17.80 -3.01
CA ALA A 113 3.33 19.12 -2.57
C ALA A 113 4.55 18.99 -1.66
N GLY A 114 5.56 19.81 -1.93
CA GLY A 114 6.75 19.93 -1.10
C GLY A 114 6.79 21.28 -0.36
N PRO A 115 7.90 21.60 0.31
CA PRO A 115 8.09 22.91 0.90
C PRO A 115 8.11 23.98 -0.20
N ALA A 116 7.59 25.18 0.12
CA ALA A 116 7.53 26.30 -0.81
C ALA A 116 8.88 26.54 -1.49
N GLY A 117 8.90 26.63 -2.82
CA GLY A 117 10.12 26.77 -3.63
C GLY A 117 10.69 25.48 -4.22
N GLN A 118 10.07 24.32 -3.95
CA GLN A 118 10.31 23.08 -4.71
C GLN A 118 9.17 22.74 -5.70
N ASP A 119 8.30 23.73 -5.96
CA ASP A 119 7.04 23.62 -6.73
C ASP A 119 7.22 23.21 -8.21
N GLY A 120 8.45 23.15 -8.71
CA GLY A 120 8.77 22.72 -10.08
C GLY A 120 8.82 21.20 -10.28
N CYS A 121 8.75 20.39 -9.21
CA CYS A 121 8.89 18.93 -9.28
C CYS A 121 7.58 18.15 -9.38
N THR A 122 6.46 18.80 -9.63
CA THR A 122 5.15 18.12 -9.72
C THR A 122 4.32 18.59 -10.91
N ALA A 123 4.90 19.38 -11.81
CA ALA A 123 4.23 19.78 -13.04
C ALA A 123 4.08 18.56 -13.96
N PRO A 124 2.86 18.28 -14.48
CA PRO A 124 2.67 17.24 -15.47
C PRO A 124 3.56 17.53 -16.69
N LEU A 125 4.16 16.49 -17.25
CA LEU A 125 4.97 16.68 -18.44
C LEU A 125 4.07 17.00 -19.63
N PRO A 126 4.47 17.93 -20.51
CA PRO A 126 3.88 17.99 -21.83
C PRO A 126 4.19 16.70 -22.60
N THR A 127 3.39 16.39 -23.61
CA THR A 127 3.62 15.26 -24.51
C THR A 127 5.06 15.29 -25.05
N VAL A 128 5.78 14.18 -24.90
CA VAL A 128 7.17 14.01 -25.34
C VAL A 128 7.18 13.33 -26.69
N ALA A 129 7.92 13.87 -27.67
CA ALA A 129 8.05 13.22 -28.98
C ALA A 129 9.04 12.04 -28.92
N ILE A 130 8.89 11.07 -29.83
CA ILE A 130 9.84 9.95 -29.93
C ILE A 130 11.27 10.49 -30.20
N GLY A 131 12.24 10.02 -29.41
CA GLY A 131 13.63 10.45 -29.41
C GLY A 131 13.91 11.71 -28.58
N GLU A 132 12.87 12.37 -28.09
CA GLU A 132 13.03 13.53 -27.22
C GLU A 132 13.28 13.10 -25.77
N SER A 133 14.11 13.87 -25.07
CA SER A 133 14.42 13.66 -23.66
C SER A 133 13.91 14.83 -22.82
N ARG A 134 13.35 14.53 -21.66
CA ARG A 134 12.89 15.52 -20.69
C ARG A 134 13.41 15.18 -19.30
N THR A 135 13.70 16.21 -18.53
CA THR A 135 14.07 16.07 -17.13
C THR A 135 12.84 16.26 -16.27
N GLU A 136 12.62 15.30 -15.39
CA GLU A 136 11.59 15.30 -14.37
C GLU A 136 12.26 15.30 -13.00
N CYS A 137 11.55 15.79 -12.00
CA CYS A 137 11.88 15.49 -10.63
C CYS A 137 10.62 15.12 -9.87
N GLN A 138 10.75 14.38 -8.77
CA GLN A 138 9.70 14.23 -7.78
C GLN A 138 10.28 14.34 -6.38
N LEU A 139 9.38 14.67 -5.45
CA LEU A 139 9.68 14.87 -4.05
C LEU A 139 9.14 13.71 -3.24
N PHE A 140 9.87 13.35 -2.20
CA PHE A 140 9.54 12.28 -1.28
C PHE A 140 9.77 12.78 0.13
N LEU A 141 8.87 12.44 1.05
CA LEU A 141 9.10 12.63 2.47
C LEU A 141 9.62 11.31 3.04
N VAL A 142 10.86 11.30 3.51
CA VAL A 142 11.56 10.08 3.92
C VAL A 142 11.99 10.20 5.38
N PRO A 143 11.77 9.19 6.23
CA PRO A 143 12.40 9.08 7.54
C PRO A 143 13.93 9.26 7.49
N ASP A 144 14.50 10.03 8.41
CA ASP A 144 15.96 10.14 8.59
C ASP A 144 16.66 8.79 8.78
N ALA A 145 15.99 7.80 9.37
CA ALA A 145 16.51 6.44 9.57
C ALA A 145 16.50 5.57 8.32
N THR A 146 15.87 6.01 7.23
CA THR A 146 15.71 5.20 6.02
C THR A 146 16.78 5.56 4.99
N PRO A 147 17.76 4.67 4.71
CA PRO A 147 18.63 4.83 3.56
C PRO A 147 17.86 4.58 2.26
N ILE A 148 18.19 5.32 1.20
CA ILE A 148 17.68 5.07 -0.16
C ILE A 148 18.76 4.33 -0.93
N THR A 149 18.37 3.25 -1.62
CA THR A 149 19.25 2.40 -2.43
C THR A 149 18.99 2.54 -3.92
N GLY A 150 17.83 3.08 -4.32
CA GLY A 150 17.56 3.33 -5.71
C GLY A 150 16.29 4.11 -5.99
N VAL A 151 16.12 4.38 -7.29
CA VAL A 151 14.91 4.96 -7.88
C VAL A 151 14.28 3.88 -8.75
N MET A 152 13.02 3.58 -8.48
CA MET A 152 12.22 2.59 -9.18
C MET A 152 11.26 3.24 -10.16
N TYR A 153 11.11 2.61 -11.32
CA TYR A 153 10.07 2.87 -12.29
C TYR A 153 9.28 1.59 -12.51
N ASP A 154 7.99 1.59 -12.15
CA ASP A 154 7.08 0.45 -12.26
C ASP A 154 5.65 0.86 -12.62
N ASP A 155 4.93 -0.02 -13.31
CA ASP A 155 3.65 0.27 -13.97
C ASP A 155 2.56 0.84 -13.03
N PHE A 156 1.75 1.75 -13.60
CA PHE A 156 0.73 2.56 -12.93
C PHE A 156 -0.45 1.75 -12.39
N ALA A 157 -0.82 0.68 -13.08
CA ALA A 157 -2.02 -0.06 -12.77
C ALA A 157 -1.62 -1.48 -12.38
N GLY A 158 -1.92 -1.89 -11.15
CA GLY A 158 -1.76 -3.28 -10.70
C GLY A 158 -2.69 -4.26 -11.42
N THR A 159 -3.03 -4.01 -12.68
CA THR A 159 -4.00 -4.74 -13.50
C THR A 159 -3.37 -5.43 -14.70
N GLU A 160 -2.11 -5.14 -15.07
CA GLU A 160 -1.43 -5.87 -16.16
C GLU A 160 -0.24 -6.69 -15.67
N VAL A 161 -0.26 -7.94 -16.11
CA VAL A 161 0.67 -9.00 -15.75
C VAL A 161 2.00 -8.80 -16.49
N ASN A 162 3.09 -8.76 -15.71
CA ASN A 162 4.44 -9.19 -16.11
C ASN A 162 5.24 -8.36 -17.12
N ARG A 163 5.57 -7.12 -16.79
CA ARG A 163 6.93 -6.61 -17.08
C ARG A 163 7.44 -5.87 -15.85
N GLY A 164 8.30 -6.54 -15.09
CA GLY A 164 8.87 -5.99 -13.86
C GLY A 164 9.45 -4.61 -14.13
N GLY A 165 9.23 -3.68 -13.21
CA GLY A 165 9.90 -2.39 -13.25
C GLY A 165 11.42 -2.54 -13.22
N PHE A 166 12.15 -1.45 -13.32
CA PHE A 166 13.58 -1.46 -13.03
C PHE A 166 13.88 -0.53 -11.84
N VAL A 167 14.98 -0.81 -11.16
CA VAL A 167 15.55 0.03 -10.12
C VAL A 167 16.90 0.52 -10.62
N VAL A 168 17.07 1.83 -10.74
CA VAL A 168 18.39 2.43 -10.95
C VAL A 168 19.01 2.65 -9.58
N SER A 169 20.18 2.07 -9.37
CA SER A 169 20.93 2.18 -8.12
C SER A 169 21.29 3.65 -7.87
N ALA A 170 20.89 4.17 -6.72
CA ALA A 170 21.15 5.53 -6.29
C ALA A 170 21.19 5.53 -4.76
N GLU A 171 22.35 5.83 -4.20
CA GLU A 171 22.58 5.71 -2.76
C GLU A 171 22.43 7.05 -2.06
N LEU A 172 21.61 7.08 -1.03
CA LEU A 172 21.52 8.19 -0.09
C LEU A 172 21.41 7.60 1.33
N PRO A 173 22.48 7.69 2.15
CA PRO A 173 22.51 7.04 3.45
C PRO A 173 21.45 7.62 4.39
N ALA A 174 21.09 6.87 5.44
CA ALA A 174 20.33 7.41 6.57
C ALA A 174 21.09 8.59 7.22
N THR A 175 20.34 9.57 7.72
CA THR A 175 20.88 10.81 8.32
C THR A 175 20.72 10.87 9.84
N GLY A 176 19.91 10.00 10.42
CA GLY A 176 19.66 9.98 11.87
C GLY A 176 18.62 8.95 12.27
N PRO A 177 18.21 8.93 13.55
CA PRO A 177 17.04 8.16 13.97
C PRO A 177 15.75 8.83 13.46
N THR A 178 14.67 8.04 13.33
CA THR A 178 13.33 8.56 13.08
C THR A 178 12.41 8.20 14.23
N GLU A 179 11.57 9.15 14.62
CA GLU A 179 10.42 8.91 15.47
C GLU A 179 9.17 8.74 14.60
N LEU A 180 8.27 7.83 14.97
CA LEU A 180 6.98 7.73 14.28
C LEU A 180 6.26 9.09 14.32
N PRO A 181 5.65 9.52 13.20
CA PRO A 181 5.05 10.85 13.09
C PRO A 181 3.72 10.88 13.84
N GLY A 182 3.36 12.00 14.47
CA GLY A 182 2.00 12.20 15.00
C GLY A 182 1.53 11.13 15.99
N VAL A 183 2.44 10.60 16.81
CA VAL A 183 2.12 9.56 17.80
C VAL A 183 1.18 10.13 18.85
N VAL A 184 -0.04 9.61 18.89
CA VAL A 184 -1.08 10.03 19.83
C VAL A 184 -1.25 9.08 21.00
N GLY A 185 -0.74 7.84 20.91
CA GLY A 185 -0.80 6.85 21.99
C GLY A 185 -0.16 5.51 21.62
N GLU A 186 -0.34 4.53 22.49
CA GLU A 186 0.09 3.14 22.26
C GLU A 186 -1.13 2.22 22.01
N VAL A 187 -0.91 1.15 21.25
CA VAL A 187 -1.92 0.09 21.05
C VAL A 187 -2.26 -0.53 22.41
N GLY A 188 -3.55 -0.64 22.73
CA GLY A 188 -4.07 -1.14 23.99
C GLY A 188 -4.32 -0.06 25.06
N GLU A 189 -3.91 1.19 24.82
CA GLU A 189 -4.28 2.32 25.70
C GLU A 189 -5.77 2.68 25.60
N PRO A 190 -6.32 3.45 26.57
CA PRO A 190 -7.66 4.02 26.48
C PRO A 190 -7.87 4.88 25.23
N ASP A 191 -9.14 5.15 24.91
CA ASP A 191 -9.50 6.00 23.79
C ASP A 191 -8.94 7.42 23.96
N ARG A 192 -8.48 7.99 22.85
CA ARG A 192 -8.03 9.38 22.79
C ARG A 192 -8.80 10.15 21.74
N GLU A 193 -9.14 11.39 22.07
CA GLU A 193 -9.75 12.30 21.10
C GLU A 193 -8.69 12.73 20.08
N VAL A 194 -8.93 12.40 18.81
CA VAL A 194 -8.07 12.71 17.68
C VAL A 194 -8.88 13.36 16.57
N ASP A 195 -8.26 14.29 15.85
CA ASP A 195 -8.83 14.87 14.63
C ASP A 195 -8.37 14.05 13.43
N LEU A 196 -9.33 13.45 12.71
CA LEU A 196 -9.06 12.62 11.54
C LEU A 196 -9.27 13.39 10.21
N GLY A 197 -9.23 14.73 10.26
CA GLY A 197 -9.35 15.63 9.11
C GLY A 197 -10.77 15.98 8.70
N ARG A 198 -11.76 15.34 9.32
CA ARG A 198 -13.19 15.50 9.07
C ARG A 198 -14.01 15.68 10.34
N GLY A 199 -13.32 15.83 11.47
CA GLY A 199 -13.89 16.00 12.79
C GLY A 199 -13.15 15.17 13.84
N ARG A 200 -13.60 15.28 15.08
CA ARG A 200 -12.96 14.67 16.24
C ARG A 200 -13.61 13.35 16.61
N PHE A 201 -12.78 12.38 16.95
CA PHE A 201 -13.21 11.03 17.28
C PHE A 201 -12.44 10.55 18.51
N GLY A 202 -13.15 9.89 19.44
CA GLY A 202 -12.50 9.05 20.43
C GLY A 202 -12.02 7.78 19.73
N VAL A 203 -10.72 7.58 19.63
CA VAL A 203 -10.14 6.44 18.91
C VAL A 203 -9.30 5.60 19.84
N ARG A 204 -9.55 4.29 19.79
CA ARG A 204 -8.75 3.28 20.47
C ARG A 204 -8.30 2.22 19.48
N VAL A 205 -7.01 1.92 19.45
CA VAL A 205 -6.50 0.72 18.78
C VAL A 205 -6.36 -0.34 19.86
N ASP A 206 -7.26 -1.34 19.84
CA ASP A 206 -7.40 -2.33 20.91
C ASP A 206 -6.25 -3.33 20.92
N GLU A 207 -5.94 -3.89 19.76
CA GLU A 207 -4.96 -4.97 19.60
C GLU A 207 -4.50 -5.09 18.14
N VAL A 208 -3.28 -5.60 17.97
CA VAL A 208 -2.76 -6.07 16.70
C VAL A 208 -2.47 -7.56 16.81
N ILE A 209 -3.14 -8.37 16.00
CA ILE A 209 -3.08 -9.83 16.06
C ILE A 209 -2.30 -10.33 14.84
N GLU A 210 -1.16 -10.97 15.09
CA GLU A 210 -0.26 -11.47 14.04
C GLU A 210 -0.30 -13.01 13.88
N LYS A 211 -1.19 -13.68 14.62
CA LYS A 211 -1.33 -15.15 14.65
C LYS A 211 -2.60 -15.60 13.90
N PRO A 212 -2.69 -16.90 13.53
CA PRO A 212 -3.94 -17.48 13.05
C PRO A 212 -5.06 -17.16 14.05
N SER A 213 -5.99 -16.32 13.61
CA SER A 213 -7.06 -15.78 14.42
C SER A 213 -8.36 -16.44 14.00
N PRO A 214 -9.34 -16.68 14.90
CA PRO A 214 -10.65 -17.20 14.53
C PRO A 214 -11.40 -16.33 13.50
N TYR A 215 -10.95 -15.09 13.27
CA TYR A 215 -11.47 -14.18 12.24
C TYR A 215 -10.92 -14.47 10.83
N LEU A 216 -9.87 -15.29 10.73
CA LEU A 216 -9.24 -15.69 9.48
C LEU A 216 -9.74 -17.10 9.16
N THR A 217 -10.61 -17.21 8.14
CA THR A 217 -11.10 -18.51 7.65
C THR A 217 -9.94 -19.34 7.09
N GLU A 218 -9.96 -20.67 7.25
CA GLU A 218 -8.89 -21.57 6.77
C GLU A 218 -8.57 -21.42 5.26
N ASP A 219 -9.55 -20.99 4.47
CA ASP A 219 -9.43 -20.77 3.03
C ASP A 219 -8.67 -19.48 2.67
N SER A 220 -8.33 -18.65 3.65
CA SER A 220 -7.57 -17.41 3.47
C SER A 220 -6.19 -17.62 4.07
N ARG A 221 -5.26 -18.22 3.32
CA ARG A 221 -3.84 -18.18 3.66
C ARG A 221 -3.21 -16.97 2.97
N PRO A 222 -2.31 -16.24 3.64
CA PRO A 222 -1.62 -15.14 2.99
C PRO A 222 -0.79 -15.71 1.84
N MET A 223 -0.83 -15.06 0.67
CA MET A 223 -0.03 -15.48 -0.48
C MET A 223 1.47 -15.31 -0.19
N ASN A 224 2.32 -15.98 -0.97
CA ASN A 224 3.76 -15.74 -1.04
C ASN A 224 4.54 -15.84 0.30
N GLY A 225 4.04 -16.63 1.26
CA GLY A 225 4.70 -16.75 2.56
C GLY A 225 4.56 -15.50 3.43
N GLY A 226 3.59 -14.63 3.15
CA GLY A 226 3.22 -13.51 4.01
C GLY A 226 2.59 -13.95 5.33
N ARG A 227 2.15 -12.97 6.11
CA ARG A 227 1.40 -13.14 7.36
C ARG A 227 0.25 -12.15 7.43
N TYR A 228 -0.80 -12.53 8.16
CA TYR A 228 -1.89 -11.61 8.47
C TYR A 228 -1.54 -10.74 9.67
N VAL A 229 -1.98 -9.50 9.58
CA VAL A 229 -1.98 -8.54 10.68
C VAL A 229 -3.41 -8.04 10.81
N VAL A 230 -4.07 -8.36 11.91
CA VAL A 230 -5.42 -7.88 12.20
C VAL A 230 -5.32 -6.70 13.13
N VAL A 231 -5.78 -5.53 12.69
CA VAL A 231 -5.88 -4.31 13.50
C VAL A 231 -7.30 -4.21 14.01
N ARG A 232 -7.49 -4.27 15.32
CA ARG A 232 -8.79 -4.01 15.94
C ARG A 232 -8.84 -2.57 16.43
N MET A 233 -9.83 -1.83 15.96
CA MET A 233 -9.97 -0.42 16.23
C MET A 233 -11.40 -0.08 16.60
N THR A 234 -11.55 0.68 17.68
CA THR A 234 -12.82 1.23 18.13
C THR A 234 -12.81 2.74 17.89
N VAL A 235 -13.86 3.24 17.24
CA VAL A 235 -14.05 4.66 16.95
C VAL A 235 -15.37 5.14 17.53
N THR A 236 -15.31 6.20 18.31
CA THR A 236 -16.44 6.88 18.92
C THR A 236 -16.56 8.27 18.29
N PRO A 237 -17.53 8.52 17.40
CA PRO A 237 -17.76 9.85 16.87
C PRO A 237 -18.12 10.85 17.97
N SER A 238 -17.61 12.08 17.85
CA SER A 238 -17.96 13.18 18.76
C SER A 238 -18.79 14.25 18.06
N GLY A 239 -19.79 14.79 18.77
CA GLY A 239 -20.72 15.80 18.23
C GLY A 239 -21.57 15.27 17.08
N ASP A 240 -21.76 16.09 16.04
CA ASP A 240 -22.55 15.77 14.83
C ASP A 240 -21.71 15.10 13.73
N THR A 241 -20.49 14.64 14.06
CA THR A 241 -19.57 14.03 13.08
C THR A 241 -19.90 12.56 12.88
N GLU A 242 -19.98 12.08 11.63
CA GLU A 242 -20.16 10.65 11.32
C GLU A 242 -18.82 9.98 10.97
N PHE A 243 -18.61 8.73 11.42
CA PHE A 243 -17.51 7.88 10.97
C PHE A 243 -18.07 6.76 10.08
N ARG A 244 -17.62 6.67 8.82
CA ARG A 244 -18.10 5.63 7.90
C ARG A 244 -17.18 4.41 7.94
N ALA A 245 -17.76 3.26 7.63
CA ALA A 245 -17.02 1.99 7.59
C ALA A 245 -15.87 2.00 6.56
N GLU A 246 -16.03 2.74 5.46
CA GLU A 246 -15.02 2.91 4.41
C GLU A 246 -13.73 3.57 4.92
N ASP A 247 -13.78 4.34 6.01
CA ASP A 247 -12.60 5.06 6.50
C ASP A 247 -11.65 4.19 7.30
N PHE A 248 -12.10 3.02 7.75
CA PHE A 248 -11.18 1.98 8.23
C PHE A 248 -10.22 1.53 7.12
N THR A 249 -10.58 1.72 5.84
CA THR A 249 -9.67 1.47 4.71
C THR A 249 -8.58 2.52 4.56
N LEU A 250 -8.55 3.57 5.39
CA LEU A 250 -7.46 4.56 5.48
C LEU A 250 -6.46 4.25 6.61
N VAL A 251 -6.70 3.16 7.35
CA VAL A 251 -5.74 2.67 8.35
C VAL A 251 -4.67 1.84 7.64
N ARG A 252 -3.41 2.10 7.98
CA ARG A 252 -2.21 1.48 7.41
C ARG A 252 -1.27 1.01 8.52
N LEU A 253 -0.38 0.09 8.18
CA LEU A 253 0.70 -0.35 9.06
C LEU A 253 1.96 0.50 8.83
N LEU A 254 2.70 0.75 9.90
CA LEU A 254 4.01 1.38 9.87
C LEU A 254 5.09 0.38 10.26
N ASP A 255 6.24 0.47 9.60
CA ASP A 255 7.47 -0.21 10.02
C ASP A 255 8.14 0.54 11.18
N ASP A 256 9.25 -0.01 11.70
CA ASP A 256 10.07 0.57 12.77
C ASP A 256 10.77 1.89 12.40
N ARG A 257 10.73 2.30 11.13
CA ARG A 257 11.26 3.58 10.64
C ARG A 257 10.14 4.59 10.35
N GLY A 258 8.88 4.21 10.50
CA GLY A 258 7.73 5.07 10.23
C GLY A 258 7.34 5.19 8.75
N LEU A 259 7.70 4.19 7.93
CA LEU A 259 7.20 4.05 6.56
C LEU A 259 5.96 3.15 6.50
N LEU A 260 5.06 3.44 5.56
CA LEU A 260 3.91 2.58 5.26
C LEU A 260 4.37 1.21 4.79
N VAL A 261 4.05 0.17 5.55
CA VAL A 261 4.29 -1.21 5.13
C VAL A 261 3.53 -1.47 3.83
N PRO A 262 4.19 -1.95 2.77
CA PRO A 262 3.50 -2.31 1.54
C PRO A 262 2.52 -3.45 1.79
N GLU A 263 1.25 -3.20 1.53
CA GLU A 263 0.21 -4.24 1.56
C GLU A 263 0.26 -5.04 0.25
N GLU A 264 0.24 -6.37 0.33
CA GLU A 264 0.12 -7.20 -0.86
C GLU A 264 -1.25 -6.97 -1.49
N ARG A 265 -1.29 -6.36 -2.69
CA ARG A 265 -2.49 -5.90 -3.42
C ARG A 265 -3.53 -6.97 -3.77
N LEU A 266 -3.38 -8.20 -3.30
CA LEU A 266 -4.20 -9.34 -3.72
C LEU A 266 -5.40 -9.60 -2.82
N THR A 267 -5.57 -8.85 -1.73
CA THR A 267 -6.85 -8.83 -1.00
C THR A 267 -7.04 -7.43 -0.41
N PRO A 268 -8.10 -6.67 -0.79
CA PRO A 268 -8.39 -5.44 -0.08
C PRO A 268 -8.54 -5.75 1.39
N ALA A 269 -8.07 -4.85 2.23
CA ALA A 269 -8.17 -4.98 3.68
C ALA A 269 -9.60 -5.38 4.05
N LYS A 270 -9.78 -6.60 4.57
CA LYS A 270 -11.13 -7.11 4.80
C LYS A 270 -11.64 -6.50 6.08
N LEU A 271 -12.66 -5.65 5.96
CA LEU A 271 -13.41 -5.17 7.11
C LEU A 271 -14.27 -6.31 7.63
N VAL A 272 -14.03 -6.73 8.87
CA VAL A 272 -14.86 -7.73 9.56
C VAL A 272 -15.35 -7.11 10.86
N ASN A 273 -16.66 -7.23 11.13
CA ASN A 273 -17.19 -6.85 12.43
C ASN A 273 -16.58 -7.76 13.51
N CYS A 274 -15.98 -7.17 14.54
CA CYS A 274 -15.26 -7.89 15.57
C CYS A 274 -15.68 -7.44 16.98
N PRO A 275 -16.28 -8.34 17.80
CA PRO A 275 -16.66 -9.72 17.46
C PRO A 275 -17.79 -9.75 16.41
N PRO A 276 -17.91 -10.83 15.61
CA PRO A 276 -18.97 -10.97 14.62
C PRO A 276 -20.33 -11.06 15.31
N GLY A 277 -21.06 -9.94 15.30
CA GLY A 277 -22.40 -9.86 15.86
C GLY A 277 -22.50 -8.98 17.11
N GLN A 278 -22.62 -7.68 16.87
CA GLN A 278 -23.53 -6.81 17.62
C GLN A 278 -23.83 -5.62 16.70
N GLN A 279 -25.11 -5.36 16.39
CA GLN A 279 -25.48 -4.10 15.76
C GLN A 279 -25.06 -2.97 16.71
N VAL A 280 -24.45 -1.92 16.20
CA VAL A 280 -24.09 -0.71 16.94
C VAL A 280 -25.24 0.30 16.80
N PRO A 281 -26.02 0.57 17.87
CA PRO A 281 -27.05 1.60 17.87
C PRO A 281 -26.57 3.03 17.56
N PRO A 282 -27.48 3.95 17.21
CA PRO A 282 -27.15 5.36 17.01
C PRO A 282 -26.61 6.02 18.30
N GLY A 283 -25.47 6.72 18.20
CA GLY A 283 -24.77 7.34 19.34
C GLY A 283 -23.70 6.46 19.99
N GLU A 284 -23.41 5.30 19.41
CA GLU A 284 -22.48 4.31 19.96
C GLU A 284 -21.20 4.15 19.13
N SER A 285 -20.17 3.59 19.77
CA SER A 285 -18.87 3.35 19.15
C SER A 285 -18.91 2.23 18.13
N ALA A 286 -18.27 2.42 16.98
CA ALA A 286 -18.07 1.38 15.98
C ALA A 286 -16.75 0.66 16.25
N THR A 287 -16.79 -0.68 16.32
CA THR A 287 -15.58 -1.51 16.37
C THR A 287 -15.42 -2.26 15.06
N ALA A 288 -14.24 -2.19 14.46
CA ALA A 288 -13.90 -2.93 13.27
C ALA A 288 -12.57 -3.68 13.40
N CYS A 289 -12.48 -4.84 12.75
CA CYS A 289 -11.21 -5.46 12.41
C CYS A 289 -10.84 -5.12 10.98
N LEU A 290 -9.62 -4.64 10.80
CA LEU A 290 -8.97 -4.55 9.51
C LEU A 290 -7.99 -5.71 9.37
N VAL A 291 -8.21 -6.60 8.40
CA VAL A 291 -7.29 -7.70 8.11
C VAL A 291 -6.36 -7.28 6.97
N LEU A 292 -5.06 -7.19 7.27
CA LEU A 292 -4.00 -6.80 6.35
C LEU A 292 -3.06 -7.96 6.09
N THR A 293 -2.49 -8.03 4.88
CA THR A 293 -1.48 -9.03 4.51
C THR A 293 -0.14 -8.34 4.27
N VAL A 294 0.89 -8.82 4.96
CA VAL A 294 2.27 -8.28 4.87
C VAL A 294 3.26 -9.42 4.65
N GLY A 295 4.48 -9.11 4.20
CA GLY A 295 5.56 -10.10 4.13
C GLY A 295 5.90 -10.66 5.51
N ALA A 296 6.30 -11.95 5.59
CA ALA A 296 6.58 -12.61 6.87
C ALA A 296 7.60 -11.85 7.72
N GLU A 297 8.68 -11.39 7.10
CA GLU A 297 9.79 -10.70 7.77
C GLU A 297 9.60 -9.18 7.82
N THR A 298 8.47 -8.65 7.34
CA THR A 298 8.23 -7.22 7.35
C THR A 298 7.91 -6.76 8.77
N PRO A 299 8.72 -5.86 9.37
CA PRO A 299 8.48 -5.36 10.70
C PRO A 299 7.22 -4.48 10.71
N VAL A 300 6.42 -4.63 11.76
CA VAL A 300 5.27 -3.77 12.04
C VAL A 300 5.52 -3.17 13.42
N ALA A 301 5.66 -1.85 13.49
CA ALA A 301 5.95 -1.12 14.73
C ALA A 301 4.84 -0.13 15.12
N GLY A 302 3.88 0.12 14.23
CA GLY A 302 2.76 0.99 14.55
C GLY A 302 1.62 0.94 13.54
N ILE A 303 0.58 1.68 13.85
CA ILE A 303 -0.62 1.87 13.04
C ILE A 303 -0.72 3.36 12.70
N ALA A 304 -1.08 3.68 11.47
CA ALA A 304 -1.35 5.05 11.02
C ALA A 304 -2.76 5.15 10.47
N TYR A 305 -3.47 6.23 10.80
CA TYR A 305 -4.57 6.72 9.99
C TYR A 305 -4.01 7.80 9.05
N VAL A 306 -4.03 7.52 7.74
CA VAL A 306 -3.34 8.36 6.74
C VAL A 306 -4.23 9.41 6.08
N GLY A 307 -5.54 9.38 6.33
CA GLY A 307 -6.51 10.27 5.70
C GLY A 307 -6.54 10.16 4.17
N GLU A 308 -7.03 11.20 3.50
CA GLU A 308 -7.05 11.27 2.03
C GLU A 308 -5.65 11.51 1.43
N THR A 309 -4.69 11.94 2.24
CA THR A 309 -3.33 12.30 1.83
C THR A 309 -2.31 11.30 2.35
N ALA A 310 -2.38 10.06 1.84
CA ALA A 310 -1.45 8.98 2.15
C ALA A 310 0.03 9.27 1.82
N HIS A 311 0.32 10.42 1.21
CA HIS A 311 1.67 10.83 0.82
C HIS A 311 2.34 11.74 1.86
N ASP A 312 1.60 12.43 2.74
CA ASP A 312 2.19 13.32 3.74
C ASP A 312 2.24 12.68 5.12
N ALA A 313 3.38 12.03 5.42
CA ALA A 313 3.61 11.37 6.70
C ALA A 313 3.52 12.30 7.92
N THR A 314 3.75 13.60 7.76
CA THR A 314 3.68 14.55 8.89
C THR A 314 2.25 14.79 9.38
N SER A 315 1.26 14.48 8.56
CA SER A 315 -0.17 14.66 8.86
C SER A 315 -0.82 13.43 9.50
N TRP A 316 -0.12 12.28 9.55
CA TRP A 316 -0.70 11.04 10.01
C TRP A 316 -0.92 11.04 11.51
N THR A 317 -2.06 10.50 11.93
CA THR A 317 -2.32 10.15 13.33
C THR A 317 -1.84 8.73 13.56
N THR A 318 -0.94 8.50 14.52
CA THR A 318 -0.32 7.18 14.70
C THR A 318 -0.38 6.62 16.11
N TRP A 319 -0.41 5.29 16.19
CA TRP A 319 -0.32 4.52 17.43
C TRP A 319 0.89 3.59 17.39
N ARG A 320 1.71 3.61 18.44
CA ARG A 320 2.86 2.71 18.57
C ARG A 320 2.41 1.33 19.04
N LEU A 321 3.01 0.27 18.51
CA LEU A 321 2.92 -1.04 19.16
C LEU A 321 3.77 -1.00 20.44
N GLY A 322 3.16 -1.27 21.59
CA GLY A 322 3.88 -1.43 22.85
C GLY A 322 4.90 -2.56 22.75
N GLY A 323 6.10 -2.32 23.27
CA GLY A 323 7.21 -3.29 23.28
C GLY A 323 7.07 -4.39 24.33
#